data_AF-A0A497QLQ7-F1
#
_entry.id   AF-A0A497QLQ7-F1
#
_cell.length_a   1.000
_cell.length_b   1.000
_cell.length_c   1.000
_cell.angle_alpha   90.00
_cell.angle_beta   90.00
_cell.angle_gamma   90.00
#
_symmetry.space_group_name_H-M   'P 1'
#
loop_
_entity.id
_entity.type
_entity.pdbx_description
1 polymer ?
#
loop_
_entity_poly.entity_id
_entity_poly.type
_entity_poly.pdbx_seq_one_letter_code
_entity_poly.pdbx_strand_id
1 'polypeptide(L)'
;MGFLNYSVYEPIEKEIPVVIILYCLIIIQVLLLTLFLIFRWRNRRVLAIRYLSWSFCSYVLAFSCFLVSALEGLVTGYKMQIYRYFMGFGYFFFILGHILFILFSKEIFSLEWKNVQIYIIIGGIVSISVVLPQNYYGVPTGSEGPDNIRFYSSLAMLIFSLFLFGRIALRTFQVYRKMTLKYARYGFLGFFIGEIAMIFVFLFILADFLYWEFNLLSGYTIFYYFAVISGIVSIGGFFLGIYVPPKLQAQEFRKLAEKMLVEEKKDEMISVQNRVESVDKKNLPLFNSRSIGLSPLPKTTGEKPAILIQCPSCLNHLYYEIPKSLIQARAQNQKDLVSIKIPVGLICNHSFLVYLDRNFSIRSYSMIDLENKG
;
A
#
# COMPACT_ATOMS: atom_id res chain seq x y z
N MET A 1 11.04 -4.01 53.86
CA MET A 1 10.22 -4.18 52.64
C MET A 1 8.79 -4.36 53.09
N GLY A 2 7.94 -3.33 52.95
CA GLY A 2 6.52 -3.48 53.28
C GLY A 2 5.91 -4.51 52.34
N PHE A 3 5.24 -5.52 52.89
CA PHE A 3 4.51 -6.50 52.09
C PHE A 3 3.43 -5.75 51.31
N LEU A 4 3.53 -5.78 49.97
CA LEU A 4 2.45 -5.32 49.10
C LEU A 4 1.18 -6.08 49.50
N ASN A 5 0.11 -5.35 49.81
CA ASN A 5 -1.15 -5.95 50.23
C ASN A 5 -1.87 -6.48 48.98
N TYR A 6 -1.54 -7.71 48.58
CA TYR A 6 -2.03 -8.34 47.34
C TYR A 6 -3.56 -8.55 47.31
N SER A 7 -4.24 -8.46 48.45
CA SER A 7 -5.71 -8.62 48.58
C SER A 7 -6.54 -7.55 47.84
N VAL A 8 -5.88 -6.49 47.36
CA VAL A 8 -6.54 -5.40 46.62
C VAL A 8 -6.66 -5.70 45.12
N TYR A 9 -5.87 -6.64 44.59
CA TYR A 9 -5.76 -6.88 43.15
C TYR A 9 -6.55 -8.09 42.68
N GLU A 10 -7.07 -8.00 41.46
CA GLU A 10 -7.78 -9.10 40.80
C GLU A 10 -6.80 -10.21 40.38
N PRO A 11 -7.10 -11.49 40.67
CA PRO A 11 -6.26 -12.61 40.25
C PRO A 11 -6.26 -12.76 38.73
N ILE A 12 -5.16 -13.28 38.20
CA ILE A 12 -5.00 -13.51 36.77
C ILE A 12 -5.77 -14.76 36.29
N GLU A 13 -6.25 -14.75 35.05
CA GLU A 13 -6.94 -15.88 34.44
C GLU A 13 -5.99 -17.09 34.21
N LYS A 14 -6.53 -18.32 34.26
CA LYS A 14 -5.73 -19.54 34.11
C LYS A 14 -5.18 -19.71 32.69
N GLU A 15 -5.81 -19.09 31.70
CA GLU A 15 -5.51 -19.21 30.28
C GLU A 15 -4.38 -18.27 29.80
N ILE A 16 -3.86 -17.40 30.67
CA ILE A 16 -2.81 -16.43 30.34
C ILE A 16 -1.56 -17.03 29.69
N PRO A 17 -1.03 -18.20 30.10
CA PRO A 17 0.10 -18.82 29.41
C PRO A 17 -0.16 -19.06 27.92
N VAL A 18 -1.39 -19.46 27.56
CA VAL A 18 -1.78 -19.67 26.16
C VAL A 18 -1.86 -18.33 25.43
N VAL A 19 -2.44 -17.31 26.06
CA VAL A 19 -2.54 -15.95 25.50
C VAL A 19 -1.16 -15.36 25.20
N ILE A 20 -0.18 -15.56 26.08
CA ILE A 20 1.21 -15.12 25.87
C ILE A 20 1.81 -15.76 24.62
N ILE A 21 1.64 -17.07 24.43
CA ILE A 21 2.14 -17.78 23.24
C ILE A 21 1.50 -17.20 21.97
N LEU A 22 0.19 -16.94 22.00
CA LEU A 22 -0.53 -16.35 20.88
C LEU A 22 -0.06 -14.92 20.58
N TYR A 23 0.19 -14.08 21.59
CA TYR A 23 0.77 -12.75 21.38
C TYR A 23 2.17 -12.81 20.77
N CYS A 24 3.05 -13.69 21.25
CA CYS A 24 4.37 -13.89 20.64
C CYS A 24 4.26 -14.25 19.15
N LEU A 25 3.35 -15.18 18.81
CA LEU A 25 3.12 -15.59 17.43
C LEU A 25 2.63 -14.41 16.57
N ILE A 26 1.65 -13.65 17.04
CA ILE A 26 1.12 -12.48 16.34
C ILE A 26 2.22 -11.42 16.16
N ILE A 27 2.97 -11.09 17.21
CA ILE A 27 4.06 -10.10 17.17
C ILE A 27 5.08 -10.48 16.10
N ILE A 28 5.52 -11.74 16.05
CA ILE A 28 6.48 -12.21 15.06
C ILE A 28 5.93 -11.99 13.63
N GLN A 29 4.68 -12.37 13.38
CA GLN A 29 4.07 -12.23 12.05
C GLN A 29 3.90 -10.76 11.64
N VAL A 30 3.39 -9.92 12.53
CA VAL A 30 3.21 -8.48 12.30
C VAL A 30 4.57 -7.79 12.11
N LEU A 31 5.60 -8.19 12.88
CA LEU A 31 6.95 -7.67 12.75
C LEU A 31 7.57 -8.01 11.38
N LEU A 32 7.45 -9.26 10.92
CA LEU A 32 7.94 -9.67 9.60
C LEU A 32 7.27 -8.87 8.48
N LEU A 33 5.96 -8.68 8.56
CA LEU A 33 5.21 -7.85 7.60
C LEU A 33 5.65 -6.37 7.67
N THR A 34 5.87 -5.84 8.87
CA THR A 34 6.37 -4.47 9.09
C THR A 34 7.73 -4.26 8.44
N LEU A 35 8.69 -5.17 8.67
CA LEU A 35 10.04 -5.09 8.10
C LEU A 35 9.99 -5.17 6.57
N PHE A 36 9.17 -6.07 6.01
CA PHE A 36 8.95 -6.16 4.58
C PHE A 36 8.40 -4.85 3.98
N LEU A 37 7.43 -4.24 4.65
CA LEU A 37 6.83 -2.97 4.24
C LEU A 37 7.83 -1.80 4.32
N ILE A 38 8.64 -1.73 5.38
CA ILE A 38 9.70 -0.71 5.52
C ILE A 38 10.74 -0.85 4.40
N PHE A 39 11.20 -2.06 4.11
CA PHE A 39 12.15 -2.29 3.01
C PHE A 39 11.56 -1.87 1.66
N ARG A 40 10.29 -2.22 1.42
CA ARG A 40 9.59 -1.83 0.20
C ARG A 40 9.39 -0.32 0.10
N TRP A 41 9.09 0.35 1.20
CA TRP A 41 8.99 1.81 1.25
C TRP A 41 10.34 2.45 0.95
N ARG A 42 11.44 1.98 1.55
CA ARG A 42 12.80 2.50 1.30
C ARG A 42 13.15 2.47 -0.19
N ASN A 43 12.76 1.40 -0.89
CA ASN A 43 13.04 1.24 -2.31
C ASN A 43 12.15 2.09 -3.23
N ARG A 44 10.87 2.29 -2.89
CA ARG A 44 9.89 2.94 -3.78
C ARG A 44 9.58 4.39 -3.41
N ARG A 45 9.82 4.80 -2.16
CA ARG A 45 9.50 6.11 -1.58
C ARG A 45 8.03 6.55 -1.76
N VAL A 46 7.10 5.60 -1.94
CA VAL A 46 5.67 5.89 -2.09
C VAL A 46 5.04 6.19 -0.73
N LEU A 47 4.31 7.31 -0.64
CA LEU A 47 3.69 7.79 0.59
C LEU A 47 2.69 6.79 1.20
N ALA A 48 1.86 6.14 0.39
CA ALA A 48 0.92 5.12 0.85
C ALA A 48 1.65 3.99 1.61
N ILE A 49 2.75 3.46 1.06
CA ILE A 49 3.51 2.38 1.71
C ILE A 49 4.09 2.86 3.04
N ARG A 50 4.48 4.14 3.16
CA ARG A 50 4.93 4.71 4.43
C ARG A 50 3.86 4.65 5.51
N TYR A 51 2.64 5.11 5.21
CA TYR A 51 1.52 5.07 6.15
C TYR A 51 1.17 3.63 6.55
N LEU A 52 1.20 2.70 5.60
CA LEU A 52 0.97 1.29 5.87
C LEU A 52 2.05 0.70 6.78
N SER A 53 3.33 0.97 6.52
CA SER A 53 4.45 0.55 7.38
C SER A 53 4.31 1.09 8.80
N TRP A 54 3.94 2.36 8.97
CA TRP A 54 3.73 2.96 10.28
C TRP A 54 2.51 2.39 11.00
N SER A 55 1.44 2.08 10.27
CA SER A 55 0.27 1.39 10.83
C SER A 55 0.66 0.04 11.43
N PHE A 56 1.38 -0.80 10.67
CA PHE A 56 1.86 -2.10 11.16
C PHE A 56 2.89 -1.98 12.29
N CYS A 57 3.78 -0.98 12.25
CA CYS A 57 4.67 -0.68 13.37
C CYS A 57 3.88 -0.36 14.65
N SER A 58 2.79 0.42 14.53
CA SER A 58 1.89 0.72 15.64
C SER A 58 1.23 -0.55 16.19
N TYR A 59 0.84 -1.50 15.34
CA TYR A 59 0.32 -2.80 15.80
C TYR A 59 1.38 -3.64 16.51
N VAL A 60 2.65 -3.64 16.06
CA VAL A 60 3.75 -4.32 16.80
C VAL A 60 3.87 -3.75 18.21
N LEU A 61 3.83 -2.42 18.35
CA LEU A 61 3.88 -1.75 19.66
C LEU A 61 2.66 -2.11 20.51
N ALA A 62 1.45 -2.10 19.93
CA ALA A 62 0.23 -2.48 20.61
C ALA A 62 0.29 -3.89 21.20
N PHE A 63 0.66 -4.88 20.37
CA PHE A 63 0.77 -6.27 20.83
C PHE A 63 1.92 -6.47 21.82
N SER A 64 3.02 -5.73 21.68
CA SER A 64 4.10 -5.73 22.67
C SER A 64 3.62 -5.23 24.03
N CYS A 65 2.76 -4.19 24.06
CA CYS A 65 2.17 -3.71 25.29
C CYS A 65 1.22 -4.73 25.93
N PHE A 66 0.38 -5.39 25.14
CA PHE A 66 -0.48 -6.49 25.64
C PHE A 66 0.35 -7.66 26.17
N LEU A 67 1.46 -8.01 25.51
CA LEU A 67 2.36 -9.06 25.97
C LEU A 67 3.02 -8.71 27.31
N VAL A 68 3.54 -7.49 27.46
CA VAL A 68 4.13 -7.02 28.73
C VAL A 68 3.09 -7.08 29.87
N SER A 69 1.85 -6.67 29.58
CA SER A 69 0.74 -6.76 30.53
C SER A 69 0.48 -8.22 30.96
N ALA A 70 0.37 -9.13 30.00
CA ALA A 70 0.13 -10.55 30.28
C ALA A 70 1.29 -11.20 31.05
N LEU A 71 2.54 -10.81 30.76
CA LEU A 71 3.72 -11.29 31.47
C LEU A 71 3.74 -10.86 32.94
N GLU A 72 3.36 -9.61 33.26
CA GLU A 72 3.22 -9.20 34.66
C GLU A 72 2.16 -10.04 35.38
N GLY A 73 1.02 -10.25 34.72
CA GLY A 73 -0.05 -11.12 35.25
C GLY A 73 0.45 -12.54 35.53
N LEU A 74 1.24 -13.12 34.63
CA LEU A 74 1.83 -14.45 34.82
C LEU A 74 2.82 -14.51 35.99
N VAL A 75 3.71 -13.51 36.11
CA VAL A 75 4.76 -13.49 37.14
C VAL A 75 4.18 -13.22 38.52
N THR A 76 3.23 -12.30 38.62
CA THR A 76 2.69 -11.86 39.91
C THR A 76 1.47 -12.68 40.35
N GLY A 77 0.75 -13.29 39.39
CA GLY A 77 -0.55 -13.93 39.62
C GLY A 77 -1.72 -12.95 39.71
N TYR A 78 -1.48 -11.65 39.52
CA TYR A 78 -2.49 -10.59 39.70
C TYR A 78 -2.39 -9.51 38.61
N LYS A 79 -3.49 -8.81 38.34
CA LYS A 79 -3.53 -7.67 37.42
C LYS A 79 -3.04 -6.40 38.12
N MET A 80 -1.74 -6.14 38.05
CA MET A 80 -1.05 -5.07 38.76
C MET A 80 -0.96 -3.77 37.95
N GLN A 81 -0.13 -2.81 38.38
CA GLN A 81 -0.07 -1.48 37.76
C GLN A 81 0.52 -1.51 36.35
N ILE A 82 1.49 -2.38 36.04
CA ILE A 82 2.06 -2.43 34.68
C ILE A 82 1.00 -2.91 33.71
N TYR A 83 0.24 -3.96 34.07
CA TYR A 83 -0.91 -4.47 33.33
C TYR A 83 -1.89 -3.33 33.03
N ARG A 84 -2.24 -2.53 34.04
CA ARG A 84 -3.18 -1.42 33.86
C ARG A 84 -2.72 -0.41 32.82
N TYR A 85 -1.49 0.09 32.94
CA TYR A 85 -0.97 1.12 32.03
C TYR A 85 -0.71 0.58 30.64
N PHE A 86 -0.09 -0.60 30.53
CA PHE A 86 0.28 -1.17 29.24
C PHE A 86 -0.94 -1.69 28.46
N MET A 87 -2.03 -2.11 29.12
CA MET A 87 -3.29 -2.39 28.41
C MET A 87 -3.85 -1.14 27.74
N GLY A 88 -3.94 -0.01 28.46
CA GLY A 88 -4.37 1.26 27.90
C GLY A 88 -3.49 1.74 26.74
N PHE A 89 -2.16 1.67 26.90
CA PHE A 89 -1.22 2.00 25.82
C PHE A 89 -1.33 1.05 24.62
N GLY A 90 -1.60 -0.23 24.86
CA GLY A 90 -1.86 -1.20 23.80
C GLY A 90 -3.03 -0.76 22.92
N TYR A 91 -4.18 -0.42 23.54
CA TYR A 91 -5.34 0.09 22.81
C TYR A 91 -5.06 1.43 22.11
N PHE A 92 -4.31 2.34 22.74
CA PHE A 92 -3.88 3.59 22.11
C PHE A 92 -3.09 3.36 20.81
N PHE A 93 -2.05 2.52 20.86
CA PHE A 93 -1.24 2.20 19.69
C PHE A 93 -2.06 1.45 18.62
N PHE A 94 -3.04 0.67 19.04
CA PHE A 94 -3.93 -0.01 18.12
C PHE A 94 -4.80 0.98 17.32
N ILE A 95 -5.41 1.96 17.99
CA ILE A 95 -6.20 3.02 17.34
C ILE A 95 -5.32 3.95 16.49
N LEU A 96 -4.10 4.27 16.96
CA LEU A 96 -3.12 5.00 16.15
C LEU A 96 -2.79 4.24 14.86
N GLY A 97 -2.67 2.91 14.94
CA GLY A 97 -2.55 2.03 13.78
C GLY A 97 -3.70 2.18 12.81
N HIS A 98 -4.95 2.23 13.29
CA HIS A 98 -6.14 2.46 12.46
C HIS A 98 -6.14 3.84 11.77
N ILE A 99 -5.73 4.90 12.48
CA ILE A 99 -5.62 6.25 11.92
C ILE A 99 -4.61 6.27 10.76
N LEU A 100 -3.45 5.63 10.95
CA LEU A 100 -2.45 5.50 9.89
C LEU A 100 -2.96 4.65 8.72
N PHE A 101 -3.79 3.65 9.01
CA PHE A 101 -4.38 2.77 8.01
C PHE A 101 -5.43 3.47 7.13
N ILE A 102 -6.26 4.37 7.70
CA ILE A 102 -7.19 5.18 6.91
C ILE A 102 -6.45 6.23 6.07
N LEU A 103 -5.31 6.76 6.54
CA LEU A 103 -4.42 7.62 5.75
C LEU A 103 -3.81 6.86 4.57
N PHE A 104 -3.38 5.61 4.77
CA PHE A 104 -2.98 4.73 3.67
C PHE A 104 -4.13 4.55 2.66
N SER A 105 -5.34 4.29 3.15
CA SER A 105 -6.52 4.06 2.32
C SER A 105 -6.91 5.30 1.53
N LYS A 106 -6.71 6.50 2.07
CA LYS A 106 -6.89 7.77 1.35
C LYS A 106 -5.99 7.84 0.11
N GLU A 107 -4.72 7.51 0.26
CA GLU A 107 -3.74 7.56 -0.84
C GLU A 107 -4.02 6.51 -1.93
N ILE A 108 -4.52 5.32 -1.56
CA ILE A 108 -4.79 4.25 -2.54
C ILE A 108 -6.16 4.38 -3.20
N PHE A 109 -7.19 4.78 -2.44
CA PHE A 109 -8.58 4.79 -2.91
C PHE A 109 -9.12 6.19 -3.21
N SER A 110 -8.24 7.21 -3.16
CA SER A 110 -8.60 8.62 -3.36
C SER A 110 -9.78 9.06 -2.49
N LEU A 111 -9.77 8.66 -1.21
CA LEU A 111 -10.83 9.05 -0.28
C LEU A 111 -10.81 10.57 -0.07
N GLU A 112 -11.99 11.20 -0.08
CA GLU A 112 -12.12 12.62 0.22
C GLU A 112 -11.59 12.93 1.62
N TRP A 113 -10.80 13.99 1.73
CA TRP A 113 -10.14 14.38 2.98
C TRP A 113 -11.11 14.62 4.13
N LYS A 114 -12.28 15.22 3.84
CA LYS A 114 -13.35 15.45 4.83
C LYS A 114 -13.79 14.15 5.51
N ASN A 115 -13.91 13.07 4.75
CA ASN A 115 -14.30 11.77 5.31
C ASN A 115 -13.19 11.18 6.19
N VAL A 116 -11.93 11.33 5.77
CA VAL A 116 -10.76 10.86 6.54
C VAL A 116 -10.62 11.62 7.86
N GLN A 117 -10.81 12.95 7.85
CA GLN A 117 -10.76 13.78 9.05
C GLN A 117 -11.74 13.32 10.12
N ILE A 118 -12.95 12.87 9.76
CA ILE A 118 -13.93 12.32 10.70
C ILE A 118 -13.35 11.12 11.45
N TYR A 119 -12.73 10.17 10.74
CA TYR A 119 -12.10 9.00 11.38
C TYR A 119 -10.89 9.39 12.25
N ILE A 120 -10.11 10.40 11.86
CA ILE A 120 -8.98 10.89 12.66
C ILE A 120 -9.48 11.51 13.96
N ILE A 121 -10.52 12.36 13.91
CA ILE A 121 -11.09 13.03 15.08
C ILE A 121 -11.71 12.01 16.03
N ILE A 122 -12.57 11.11 15.51
CA ILE A 122 -13.20 10.06 16.32
C ILE A 122 -12.13 9.14 16.91
N GLY A 123 -11.18 8.68 16.09
CA GLY A 123 -10.06 7.87 16.54
C GLY A 123 -9.25 8.55 17.65
N GLY A 124 -8.95 9.84 17.51
CA GLY A 124 -8.26 10.63 18.54
C GLY A 124 -9.03 10.70 19.86
N ILE A 125 -10.35 10.92 19.81
CA ILE A 125 -11.22 10.93 21.00
C ILE A 125 -11.21 9.56 21.69
N VAL A 126 -11.36 8.47 20.91
CA VAL A 126 -11.31 7.10 21.45
C VAL A 126 -9.93 6.80 22.02
N SER A 127 -8.84 7.17 21.34
CA SER A 127 -7.46 7.01 21.80
C SER A 127 -7.20 7.66 23.15
N ILE A 128 -7.71 8.88 23.38
CA ILE A 128 -7.60 9.56 24.67
C ILE A 128 -8.44 8.82 25.72
N SER A 129 -9.67 8.43 25.36
CA SER A 129 -10.59 7.74 26.27
C SER A 129 -10.06 6.40 26.78
N VAL A 130 -9.30 5.66 25.97
CA VAL A 130 -8.71 4.37 26.37
C VAL A 130 -7.50 4.49 27.30
N VAL A 131 -6.84 5.65 27.38
CA VAL A 131 -5.69 5.86 28.28
C VAL A 131 -6.02 6.70 29.51
N LEU A 132 -7.27 7.16 29.64
CA LEU A 132 -7.69 7.91 30.81
C LEU A 132 -7.41 7.09 32.08
N PRO A 133 -6.92 7.72 33.17
CA PRO A 133 -6.71 7.03 34.44
C PRO A 133 -7.97 6.32 34.95
N GLN A 134 -9.15 6.85 34.64
CA GLN A 134 -10.45 6.28 34.98
C GLN A 134 -10.80 5.03 34.16
N ASN A 135 -10.02 4.70 33.13
CA ASN A 135 -10.13 3.46 32.38
C ASN A 135 -9.36 2.36 33.12
N TYR A 136 -10.04 1.72 34.06
CA TYR A 136 -9.43 0.72 34.93
C TYR A 136 -9.31 -0.64 34.25
N TYR A 137 -8.13 -0.93 33.72
CA TYR A 137 -7.72 -2.27 33.29
C TYR A 137 -7.14 -3.04 34.50
N GLY A 138 -8.01 -3.62 35.32
CA GLY A 138 -7.67 -4.28 36.60
C GLY A 138 -8.28 -3.55 37.81
N VAL A 139 -8.96 -4.29 38.68
CA VAL A 139 -9.83 -3.75 39.75
C VAL A 139 -9.05 -3.47 41.04
N PRO A 140 -9.28 -2.32 41.72
CA PRO A 140 -9.22 -2.22 43.17
C PRO A 140 -10.55 -2.70 43.79
N THR A 141 -10.50 -3.67 44.70
CA THR A 141 -11.65 -4.42 45.24
C THR A 141 -12.69 -3.65 46.07
N GLY A 142 -12.67 -2.30 46.10
CA GLY A 142 -13.53 -1.51 46.98
C GLY A 142 -14.24 -0.36 46.27
N SER A 143 -15.56 -0.48 46.06
CA SER A 143 -16.60 0.54 45.83
C SER A 143 -16.36 1.75 44.88
N GLU A 144 -15.19 1.91 44.30
CA GLU A 144 -14.81 3.04 43.46
C GLU A 144 -14.90 2.66 41.99
N GLY A 145 -16.09 2.88 41.44
CA GLY A 145 -16.28 3.05 40.00
C GLY A 145 -17.74 3.00 39.58
N PRO A 146 -18.58 4.00 39.93
CA PRO A 146 -19.99 4.03 39.51
C PRO A 146 -20.18 4.24 38.00
N ASP A 147 -19.12 4.57 37.25
CA ASP A 147 -19.21 4.84 35.82
C ASP A 147 -18.35 3.83 35.05
N ASN A 148 -19.03 2.99 34.27
CA ASN A 148 -18.48 1.91 33.44
C ASN A 148 -17.68 2.46 32.23
N ILE A 149 -16.78 3.43 32.44
CA ILE A 149 -16.01 4.14 31.39
C ILE A 149 -15.21 3.15 30.55
N ARG A 150 -14.64 2.11 31.18
CA ARG A 150 -13.97 1.02 30.47
C ARG A 150 -14.90 0.32 29.48
N PHE A 151 -16.13 0.03 29.90
CA PHE A 151 -17.11 -0.60 29.03
C PHE A 151 -17.37 0.27 27.78
N TYR A 152 -17.70 1.54 27.98
CA TYR A 152 -18.04 2.46 26.89
C TYR A 152 -16.86 2.75 25.96
N SER A 153 -15.66 2.95 26.50
CA SER A 153 -14.45 3.19 25.69
C SER A 153 -14.03 1.96 24.89
N SER A 154 -14.14 0.76 25.46
CA SER A 154 -13.84 -0.51 24.77
C SER A 154 -14.86 -0.77 23.66
N LEU A 155 -16.15 -0.56 23.96
CA LEU A 155 -17.23 -0.65 22.98
C LEU A 155 -17.06 0.38 21.85
N ALA A 156 -16.74 1.64 22.18
CA ALA A 156 -16.49 2.69 21.21
C ALA A 156 -15.31 2.35 20.29
N MET A 157 -14.22 1.80 20.83
CA MET A 157 -13.09 1.33 20.05
C MET A 157 -13.48 0.21 19.09
N LEU A 158 -14.24 -0.80 19.55
CA LEU A 158 -14.67 -1.91 18.71
C LEU A 158 -15.60 -1.45 17.59
N ILE A 159 -16.58 -0.59 17.90
CA ILE A 159 -17.48 0.01 16.92
C ILE A 159 -16.71 0.85 15.90
N PHE A 160 -15.80 1.72 16.35
CA PHE A 160 -14.92 2.51 15.48
C PHE A 160 -14.13 1.62 14.51
N SER A 161 -13.57 0.53 15.02
CA SER A 161 -12.79 -0.42 14.23
C SER A 161 -13.65 -1.11 13.18
N LEU A 162 -14.83 -1.60 13.55
CA LEU A 162 -15.78 -2.22 12.62
C LEU A 162 -16.19 -1.26 11.49
N PHE A 163 -16.49 0.00 11.81
CA PHE A 163 -16.83 1.00 10.79
C PHE A 163 -15.65 1.34 9.86
N LEU A 164 -14.43 1.45 10.41
CA LEU A 164 -13.23 1.75 9.64
C LEU A 164 -12.90 0.63 8.66
N PHE A 165 -12.79 -0.62 9.14
CA PHE A 165 -12.49 -1.77 8.29
C PHE A 165 -13.65 -2.08 7.33
N GLY A 166 -14.91 -1.94 7.75
CA GLY A 166 -16.06 -2.07 6.85
C GLY A 166 -16.02 -1.09 5.68
N ARG A 167 -15.63 0.17 5.95
CA ARG A 167 -15.49 1.21 4.93
C ARG A 167 -14.35 0.90 3.96
N ILE A 168 -13.20 0.48 4.47
CA ILE A 168 -12.02 0.15 3.65
C ILE A 168 -12.29 -1.10 2.83
N ALA A 169 -12.85 -2.16 3.41
CA ALA A 169 -13.26 -3.38 2.71
C ALA A 169 -14.17 -3.08 1.50
N LEU A 170 -15.20 -2.23 1.69
CA LEU A 170 -16.11 -1.84 0.61
C LEU A 170 -15.37 -1.15 -0.54
N ARG A 171 -14.43 -0.25 -0.23
CA ARG A 171 -13.64 0.47 -1.24
C ARG A 171 -12.67 -0.46 -1.96
N THR A 172 -11.97 -1.32 -1.22
CA THR A 172 -11.10 -2.36 -1.76
C THR A 172 -11.88 -3.27 -2.73
N PHE A 173 -13.10 -3.68 -2.37
CA PHE A 173 -13.94 -4.51 -3.23
C PHE A 173 -14.37 -3.78 -4.51
N GLN A 174 -14.74 -2.50 -4.42
CA GLN A 174 -15.07 -1.68 -5.59
C GLN A 174 -13.90 -1.57 -6.56
N VAL A 175 -12.68 -1.36 -6.05
CA VAL A 175 -11.46 -1.30 -6.86
C VAL A 175 -11.13 -2.67 -7.45
N TYR A 176 -11.20 -3.74 -6.65
CA TYR A 176 -11.02 -5.12 -7.10
C TYR A 176 -11.89 -5.46 -8.31
N ARG A 177 -13.17 -5.05 -8.31
CA ARG A 177 -14.10 -5.30 -9.43
C ARG A 177 -13.76 -4.53 -10.71
N LYS A 178 -13.11 -3.37 -10.59
CA LYS A 178 -12.75 -2.51 -11.73
C LYS A 178 -11.36 -2.81 -12.30
N MET A 179 -10.53 -3.59 -11.60
CA MET A 179 -9.16 -3.88 -12.01
C MET A 179 -9.12 -4.85 -13.20
N THR A 180 -8.55 -4.36 -14.31
CA THR A 180 -8.34 -5.13 -15.54
C THR A 180 -7.09 -6.01 -15.47
N LEU A 181 -6.03 -5.52 -14.81
CA LEU A 181 -4.76 -6.23 -14.67
C LEU A 181 -4.89 -7.36 -13.65
N LYS A 182 -4.63 -8.61 -14.09
CA LYS A 182 -4.85 -9.82 -13.27
C LYS A 182 -4.05 -9.78 -11.96
N TYR A 183 -2.78 -9.39 -12.01
CA TYR A 183 -1.93 -9.36 -10.82
C TYR A 183 -2.38 -8.30 -9.81
N ALA A 184 -2.80 -7.12 -10.28
CA ALA A 184 -3.34 -6.08 -9.41
C ALA A 184 -4.64 -6.54 -8.77
N ARG A 185 -5.50 -7.21 -9.55
CA ARG A 185 -6.74 -7.82 -9.06
C ARG A 185 -6.50 -8.85 -7.96
N TYR A 186 -5.49 -9.71 -8.08
CA TYR A 186 -5.11 -10.62 -6.99
C TYR A 186 -4.59 -9.90 -5.75
N GLY A 187 -3.81 -8.83 -5.93
CA GLY A 187 -3.37 -7.98 -4.81
C GLY A 187 -4.56 -7.36 -4.06
N PHE A 188 -5.51 -6.76 -4.77
CA PHE A 188 -6.72 -6.23 -4.13
C PHE A 188 -7.62 -7.31 -3.52
N LEU A 189 -7.65 -8.53 -4.09
CA LEU A 189 -8.37 -9.66 -3.50
C LEU A 189 -7.75 -10.09 -2.17
N GLY A 190 -6.43 -10.26 -2.12
CA GLY A 190 -5.72 -10.59 -0.88
C GLY A 190 -5.94 -9.53 0.19
N PHE A 191 -5.82 -8.26 -0.20
CA PHE A 191 -6.10 -7.13 0.69
C PHE A 191 -7.55 -7.15 1.20
N PHE A 192 -8.52 -7.39 0.32
CA PHE A 192 -9.94 -7.50 0.70
C PHE A 192 -10.20 -8.65 1.68
N ILE A 193 -9.60 -9.82 1.46
CA ILE A 193 -9.67 -10.95 2.40
C ILE A 193 -9.08 -10.54 3.76
N GLY A 194 -7.98 -9.81 3.76
CA GLY A 194 -7.37 -9.24 4.97
C GLY A 194 -8.34 -8.35 5.75
N GLU A 195 -9.00 -7.42 5.07
CA GLU A 195 -10.01 -6.54 5.67
C GLU A 195 -11.21 -7.30 6.25
N ILE A 196 -11.75 -8.27 5.50
CA ILE A 196 -12.88 -9.09 5.98
C ILE A 196 -12.49 -9.89 7.23
N ALA A 197 -11.28 -10.47 7.24
CA ALA A 197 -10.77 -11.17 8.39
C ALA A 197 -10.59 -10.23 9.60
N MET A 198 -10.14 -8.98 9.40
CA MET A 198 -10.11 -7.97 10.48
C MET A 198 -11.50 -7.64 11.02
N ILE A 199 -12.52 -7.54 10.16
CA ILE A 199 -13.90 -7.34 10.64
C ILE A 199 -14.31 -8.50 11.57
N PHE A 200 -13.99 -9.75 11.20
CA PHE A 200 -14.24 -10.90 12.07
C PHE A 200 -13.44 -10.85 13.37
N VAL A 201 -12.18 -10.39 13.38
CA VAL A 201 -11.42 -10.14 14.61
C VAL A 201 -12.23 -9.27 15.57
N PHE A 202 -12.74 -8.12 15.11
CA PHE A 202 -13.49 -7.21 15.97
C PHE A 202 -14.87 -7.71 16.35
N LEU A 203 -15.56 -8.44 15.47
CA LEU A 203 -16.83 -9.08 15.83
C LEU A 203 -16.65 -10.13 16.91
N PHE A 204 -15.59 -10.95 16.84
CA PHE A 204 -15.30 -11.95 17.86
C PHE A 204 -14.82 -11.32 19.17
N ILE A 205 -13.99 -10.28 19.14
CA ILE A 205 -13.62 -9.53 20.35
C ILE A 205 -14.85 -8.85 20.96
N LEU A 206 -15.76 -8.30 20.16
CA LEU A 206 -17.02 -7.74 20.66
C LEU A 206 -17.91 -8.80 21.29
N ALA A 207 -18.02 -9.98 20.69
CA ALA A 207 -18.77 -11.09 21.26
C ALA A 207 -18.15 -11.56 22.61
N ASP A 208 -16.83 -11.72 22.66
CA ASP A 208 -16.08 -12.06 23.89
C ASP A 208 -16.30 -11.00 24.99
N PHE A 209 -16.19 -9.73 24.62
CA PHE A 209 -16.38 -8.59 25.52
C PHE A 209 -17.80 -8.51 26.08
N LEU A 210 -18.83 -8.65 25.22
CA LEU A 210 -20.22 -8.65 25.67
C LEU A 210 -20.53 -9.88 26.53
N TYR A 211 -19.97 -11.04 26.17
CA TYR A 211 -20.15 -12.27 26.95
C TYR A 211 -19.60 -12.13 28.37
N TRP A 212 -18.45 -11.46 28.52
CA TRP A 212 -17.85 -11.15 29.82
C TRP A 212 -18.70 -10.16 30.63
N GLU A 213 -19.15 -9.06 30.02
CA GLU A 213 -19.96 -8.04 30.71
C GLU A 213 -21.30 -8.61 31.23
N PHE A 214 -21.92 -9.52 30.48
CA PHE A 214 -23.18 -10.15 30.88
C PHE A 214 -23.01 -11.37 31.79
N ASN A 215 -21.82 -11.55 32.39
CA ASN A 215 -21.53 -12.53 33.45
C ASN A 215 -21.87 -13.98 33.11
N LEU A 216 -21.69 -14.39 31.85
CA LEU A 216 -22.00 -15.76 31.45
C LEU A 216 -20.92 -16.76 31.91
N LEU A 217 -19.62 -16.39 31.88
CA LEU A 217 -18.50 -17.14 32.46
C LEU A 217 -17.32 -16.20 32.77
N SER A 218 -16.46 -16.58 33.73
CA SER A 218 -15.15 -15.95 33.94
C SER A 218 -14.09 -16.56 33.02
N GLY A 219 -13.23 -15.74 32.40
CA GLY A 219 -12.08 -16.18 31.61
C GLY A 219 -12.21 -15.88 30.11
N TYR A 220 -11.19 -16.26 29.33
CA TYR A 220 -11.19 -16.10 27.88
C TYR A 220 -12.14 -17.10 27.22
N THR A 221 -13.05 -16.61 26.36
CA THR A 221 -14.01 -17.50 25.69
C THR A 221 -13.46 -18.07 24.38
N ILE A 222 -14.21 -18.98 23.76
CA ILE A 222 -13.88 -19.48 22.42
C ILE A 222 -13.80 -18.37 21.36
N PHE A 223 -14.50 -17.26 21.55
CA PHE A 223 -14.48 -16.13 20.62
C PHE A 223 -13.10 -15.47 20.55
N TYR A 224 -12.37 -15.37 21.67
CA TYR A 224 -11.00 -14.87 21.67
C TYR A 224 -10.09 -15.67 20.73
N TYR A 225 -10.18 -17.00 20.76
CA TYR A 225 -9.38 -17.86 19.87
C TYR A 225 -9.79 -17.69 18.39
N PHE A 226 -11.09 -17.55 18.09
CA PHE A 226 -11.54 -17.23 16.74
C PHE A 226 -11.06 -15.85 16.26
N ALA A 227 -10.98 -14.87 17.15
CA ALA A 227 -10.38 -13.57 16.85
C ALA A 227 -8.90 -13.73 16.49
N VAL A 228 -8.13 -14.51 17.24
CA VAL A 228 -6.71 -14.77 16.94
C VAL A 228 -6.52 -15.46 15.58
N ILE A 229 -7.31 -16.50 15.29
CA ILE A 229 -7.27 -17.19 13.99
C ILE A 229 -7.59 -16.20 12.85
N SER A 230 -8.62 -15.37 13.03
CA SER A 230 -8.99 -14.33 12.07
C SER A 230 -7.88 -13.30 11.89
N GLY A 231 -7.16 -12.96 12.95
CA GLY A 231 -5.99 -12.08 12.91
C GLY A 231 -4.84 -12.67 12.07
N ILE A 232 -4.57 -13.97 12.21
CA ILE A 232 -3.57 -14.68 11.39
C ILE A 232 -3.97 -14.68 9.92
N VAL A 233 -5.25 -15.00 9.62
CA VAL A 233 -5.78 -14.94 8.24
C VAL A 233 -5.69 -13.53 7.67
N SER A 234 -5.96 -12.52 8.49
CA SER A 234 -5.85 -11.11 8.12
C SER A 234 -4.43 -10.73 7.70
N ILE A 235 -3.43 -11.06 8.53
CA ILE A 235 -2.02 -10.79 8.23
C ILE A 235 -1.60 -11.50 6.93
N GLY A 236 -2.03 -12.74 6.73
CA GLY A 236 -1.83 -13.49 5.49
C GLY A 236 -2.46 -12.79 4.27
N GLY A 237 -3.70 -12.32 4.41
CA GLY A 237 -4.42 -11.56 3.39
C GLY A 237 -3.69 -10.27 3.01
N PHE A 238 -3.28 -9.47 4.00
CA PHE A 238 -2.49 -8.25 3.77
C PHE A 238 -1.15 -8.55 3.10
N PHE A 239 -0.43 -9.58 3.56
CA PHE A 239 0.81 -10.01 2.94
C PHE A 239 0.62 -10.37 1.46
N LEU A 240 -0.39 -11.18 1.14
CA LEU A 240 -0.74 -11.54 -0.24
C LEU A 240 -1.17 -10.31 -1.06
N GLY A 241 -1.84 -9.35 -0.43
CA GLY A 241 -2.26 -8.12 -1.11
C GLY A 241 -1.09 -7.22 -1.51
N ILE A 242 -0.02 -7.23 -0.72
CA ILE A 242 1.19 -6.44 -0.98
C ILE A 242 2.18 -7.22 -1.86
N TYR A 243 2.33 -8.53 -1.62
CA TYR A 243 3.28 -9.38 -2.32
C TYR A 243 2.75 -9.73 -3.71
N VAL A 244 3.41 -9.18 -4.73
CA VAL A 244 3.11 -9.51 -6.13
C VAL A 244 4.33 -10.24 -6.69
N PRO A 245 4.19 -11.51 -7.14
CA PRO A 245 5.31 -12.26 -7.68
C PRO A 245 5.94 -11.56 -8.89
N PRO A 246 7.27 -11.41 -8.96
CA PRO A 246 7.95 -10.73 -10.06
C PRO A 246 7.63 -11.33 -11.44
N LYS A 247 7.49 -12.67 -11.51
CA LYS A 247 7.14 -13.39 -12.74
C LYS A 247 5.78 -12.96 -13.30
N LEU A 248 4.78 -12.80 -12.43
CA LEU A 248 3.43 -12.36 -12.82
C LEU A 248 3.42 -10.91 -13.30
N GLN A 249 4.20 -10.02 -12.66
CA GLN A 249 4.36 -8.65 -13.13
C GLN A 249 4.99 -8.61 -14.52
N ALA A 250 6.11 -9.31 -14.70
CA ALA A 250 6.84 -9.32 -15.97
C ALA A 250 5.98 -9.85 -17.13
N GLN A 251 5.18 -10.90 -16.90
CA GLN A 251 4.28 -11.45 -17.91
C GLN A 251 3.20 -10.45 -18.36
N GLU A 252 2.60 -9.73 -17.42
CA GLU A 252 1.52 -8.79 -17.74
C GLU A 252 2.07 -7.49 -18.36
N PHE A 253 3.27 -7.04 -17.95
CA PHE A 253 3.96 -5.95 -18.63
C PHE A 253 4.31 -6.31 -20.09
N ARG A 254 4.75 -7.55 -20.36
CA ARG A 254 5.01 -8.01 -21.74
C ARG A 254 3.74 -7.97 -22.59
N LYS A 255 2.62 -8.49 -22.07
CA LYS A 255 1.33 -8.43 -22.78
C LYS A 255 0.84 -7.00 -23.02
N LEU A 256 1.04 -6.11 -22.07
CA LEU A 256 0.67 -4.69 -22.23
C LEU A 256 1.54 -4.02 -23.29
N ALA A 257 2.85 -4.27 -23.28
CA ALA A 257 3.77 -3.78 -24.30
C ALA A 257 3.41 -4.31 -25.70
N GLU A 258 3.09 -5.60 -25.82
CA GLU A 258 2.61 -6.20 -27.07
C GLU A 258 1.32 -5.53 -27.58
N LYS A 259 0.36 -5.24 -26.70
CA LYS A 259 -0.87 -4.53 -27.09
C LYS A 259 -0.59 -3.11 -27.57
N MET A 260 0.26 -2.36 -26.87
CA MET A 260 0.62 -1.00 -27.26
C MET A 260 1.33 -0.97 -28.62
N LEU A 261 2.22 -1.93 -28.89
CA LEU A 261 2.89 -2.06 -30.19
C LEU A 261 1.91 -2.41 -31.32
N VAL A 262 0.87 -3.19 -31.04
CA VAL A 262 -0.18 -3.50 -32.03
C VAL A 262 -1.07 -2.28 -32.30
N GLU A 263 -1.43 -1.52 -31.27
CA GLU A 263 -2.20 -0.27 -31.42
C GLU A 263 -1.41 0.78 -32.19
N GLU A 264 -0.12 0.98 -31.89
CA GLU A 264 0.76 1.91 -32.61
C GLU A 264 0.88 1.54 -34.10
N LYS A 265 1.10 0.26 -34.43
CA LYS A 265 1.12 -0.21 -35.82
C LYS A 265 -0.21 0.01 -36.53
N LYS A 266 -1.33 -0.13 -35.82
CA LYS A 266 -2.67 0.09 -36.38
C LYS A 266 -2.86 1.57 -36.72
N ASP A 267 -2.43 2.47 -35.84
CA ASP A 267 -2.50 3.91 -36.08
C ASP A 267 -1.57 4.33 -37.24
N GLU A 268 -0.37 3.74 -37.34
CA GLU A 268 0.52 3.92 -38.49
C GLU A 268 -0.15 3.48 -39.80
N MET A 269 -0.75 2.28 -39.83
CA MET A 269 -1.45 1.77 -41.01
C MET A 269 -2.62 2.67 -41.43
N ILE A 270 -3.42 3.15 -40.47
CA ILE A 270 -4.51 4.09 -40.74
C ILE A 270 -3.96 5.40 -41.32
N SER A 271 -2.84 5.90 -40.78
CA SER A 271 -2.21 7.13 -41.29
C SER A 271 -1.68 6.97 -42.72
N VAL A 272 -1.14 5.80 -43.07
CA VAL A 272 -0.68 5.47 -44.42
C VAL A 272 -1.86 5.34 -45.38
N GLN A 273 -2.92 4.65 -44.98
CA GLN A 273 -4.12 4.49 -45.80
C GLN A 273 -4.79 5.83 -46.10
N ASN A 274 -4.94 6.70 -45.10
CA ASN A 274 -5.47 8.06 -45.29
C ASN A 274 -4.61 8.90 -46.25
N ARG A 275 -3.28 8.72 -46.24
CA ARG A 275 -2.39 9.38 -47.21
C ARG A 275 -2.61 8.85 -48.62
N VAL A 276 -2.72 7.54 -48.81
CA VAL A 276 -2.97 6.93 -50.14
C VAL A 276 -4.29 7.42 -50.71
N GLU A 277 -5.37 7.40 -49.93
CA GLU A 277 -6.69 7.88 -50.35
C GLU A 277 -6.71 9.39 -50.66
N SER A 278 -5.89 10.19 -49.97
CA SER A 278 -5.76 11.62 -50.25
C SER A 278 -5.01 11.93 -51.55
N VAL A 279 -4.12 11.03 -52.01
CA VAL A 279 -3.38 11.19 -53.27
C VAL A 279 -4.27 10.84 -54.47
N ASP A 280 -5.06 9.77 -54.39
CA ASP A 280 -5.95 9.35 -55.48
C ASP A 280 -7.05 10.36 -55.82
N LYS A 281 -7.50 11.16 -54.84
CA LYS A 281 -8.56 12.17 -55.06
C LYS A 281 -8.06 13.50 -55.60
N LYS A 282 -6.75 13.79 -55.58
CA LYS A 282 -6.27 15.16 -55.76
C LYS A 282 -5.65 15.52 -57.10
N ASN A 283 -5.42 14.59 -58.02
CA ASN A 283 -5.16 14.85 -59.45
C ASN A 283 -4.74 13.52 -60.09
N LEU A 284 -5.64 12.89 -60.85
CA LEU A 284 -5.23 12.00 -61.93
C LEU A 284 -5.06 12.88 -63.17
N PRO A 285 -3.85 13.38 -63.49
CA PRO A 285 -3.59 13.88 -64.82
C PRO A 285 -3.78 12.71 -65.79
N LEU A 286 -4.61 12.89 -66.80
CA LEU A 286 -4.69 12.03 -67.99
C LEU A 286 -3.26 11.84 -68.53
N PHE A 287 -2.62 10.71 -68.20
CA PHE A 287 -1.24 10.45 -68.55
C PHE A 287 -1.17 10.08 -70.04
N ASN A 288 -0.72 11.04 -70.83
CA ASN A 288 -0.32 10.84 -72.22
C ASN A 288 1.06 10.17 -72.22
N SER A 289 1.19 9.01 -72.87
CA SER A 289 2.39 8.17 -72.84
C SER A 289 3.57 8.82 -73.56
N ARG A 290 4.47 9.48 -72.81
CA ARG A 290 5.83 9.77 -73.25
C ARG A 290 6.82 9.37 -72.16
N SER A 291 7.76 8.52 -72.55
CA SER A 291 8.87 7.98 -71.77
C SER A 291 9.74 9.09 -71.18
N ILE A 292 9.73 9.24 -69.86
CA ILE A 292 10.65 10.10 -69.11
C ILE A 292 11.50 9.20 -68.21
N GLY A 293 12.82 9.32 -68.36
CA GLY A 293 13.82 8.56 -67.61
C GLY A 293 13.76 8.86 -66.12
N LEU A 294 13.59 7.79 -65.33
CA LEU A 294 13.70 7.80 -63.88
C LEU A 294 15.14 8.04 -63.46
N SER A 295 15.37 9.16 -62.77
CA SER A 295 16.59 9.38 -61.98
C SER A 295 16.44 8.70 -60.62
N PRO A 296 17.45 7.98 -60.10
CA PRO A 296 17.32 7.24 -58.85
C PRO A 296 17.28 8.17 -57.63
N LEU A 297 16.38 7.86 -56.69
CA LEU A 297 16.33 8.46 -55.35
C LEU A 297 17.65 8.22 -54.60
N PRO A 298 18.14 9.19 -53.79
CA PRO A 298 19.38 9.06 -53.06
C PRO A 298 19.26 8.00 -51.95
N LYS A 299 20.08 6.95 -52.04
CA LYS A 299 20.30 5.99 -50.95
C LYS A 299 21.02 6.70 -49.79
N THR A 300 20.31 7.00 -48.70
CA THR A 300 20.95 7.45 -47.45
C THR A 300 21.52 6.24 -46.69
N THR A 301 22.76 5.89 -46.96
CA THR A 301 23.57 4.94 -46.17
C THR A 301 24.13 5.62 -44.92
N GLY A 302 23.25 6.18 -44.08
CA GLY A 302 23.65 6.92 -42.88
C GLY A 302 23.89 5.97 -41.70
N GLU A 303 25.14 5.86 -41.25
CA GLU A 303 25.52 5.22 -39.98
C GLU A 303 24.62 5.71 -38.83
N LYS A 304 24.00 4.79 -38.09
CA LYS A 304 23.27 5.07 -36.86
C LYS A 304 24.20 4.86 -35.67
N PRO A 305 24.69 5.93 -35.02
CA PRO A 305 25.44 5.75 -33.78
C PRO A 305 24.50 5.21 -32.69
N ALA A 306 24.86 4.06 -32.11
CA ALA A 306 24.19 3.52 -30.95
C ALA A 306 24.72 4.24 -29.69
N ILE A 307 23.81 4.82 -28.89
CA ILE A 307 24.16 5.42 -27.61
C ILE A 307 23.67 4.56 -26.46
N LEU A 308 24.46 4.45 -25.39
CA LEU A 308 24.05 3.77 -24.17
C LEU A 308 23.26 4.74 -23.29
N ILE A 309 21.94 4.55 -23.19
CA ILE A 309 21.08 5.35 -22.32
C ILE A 309 20.90 4.61 -21.01
N GLN A 310 21.17 5.29 -19.88
CA GLN A 310 20.98 4.76 -18.54
C GLN A 310 19.85 5.49 -17.81
N CYS A 311 18.95 4.76 -17.17
CA CYS A 311 17.91 5.35 -16.33
C CYS A 311 18.53 5.99 -15.07
N PRO A 312 18.28 7.28 -14.79
CA PRO A 312 18.84 7.95 -13.61
C PRO A 312 18.27 7.42 -12.28
N SER A 313 17.07 6.82 -12.29
CA SER A 313 16.41 6.34 -11.06
C SER A 313 16.81 4.92 -10.65
N CYS A 314 17.01 4.02 -11.61
CA CYS A 314 17.24 2.60 -11.32
C CYS A 314 18.48 1.99 -11.99
N LEU A 315 19.26 2.80 -12.72
CA LEU A 315 20.54 2.41 -13.35
C LEU A 315 20.46 1.33 -14.44
N ASN A 316 19.27 0.84 -14.81
CA ASN A 316 19.07 0.01 -16.00
C ASN A 316 19.45 0.79 -17.26
N HIS A 317 19.95 0.10 -18.29
CA HIS A 317 20.43 0.72 -19.52
C HIS A 317 19.98 -0.04 -20.77
N LEU A 318 19.96 0.67 -21.91
CA LEU A 318 19.67 0.14 -23.23
C LEU A 318 20.53 0.87 -24.28
N TYR A 319 21.01 0.14 -25.28
CA TYR A 319 21.58 0.75 -26.48
C TYR A 319 20.45 1.24 -27.39
N TYR A 320 20.40 2.55 -27.63
CA TYR A 320 19.38 3.19 -28.45
C TYR A 320 20.03 3.81 -29.69
N GLU A 321 19.56 3.42 -30.87
CA GLU A 321 20.04 3.95 -32.15
C GLU A 321 19.31 5.22 -32.51
N ILE A 322 20.03 6.34 -32.62
CA ILE A 322 19.42 7.64 -32.98
C ILE A 322 19.86 8.03 -34.40
N PRO A 323 18.92 8.30 -35.32
CA PRO A 323 19.27 8.80 -36.64
C PRO A 323 20.04 10.13 -36.56
N LYS A 324 21.19 10.22 -37.24
CA LYS A 324 22.01 11.45 -37.25
C LYS A 324 21.23 12.68 -37.71
N SER A 325 20.29 12.49 -38.65
CA SER A 325 19.39 13.53 -39.16
C SER A 325 18.55 14.20 -38.07
N LEU A 326 18.14 13.47 -37.03
CA LEU A 326 17.26 13.97 -35.97
C LEU A 326 18.00 14.94 -35.05
N ILE A 327 19.28 14.65 -34.76
CA ILE A 327 20.15 15.53 -33.96
C ILE A 327 20.57 16.76 -34.77
N GLN A 328 21.00 16.56 -36.03
CA GLN A 328 21.48 17.65 -36.88
C GLN A 328 20.36 18.66 -37.23
N ALA A 329 19.13 18.20 -37.44
CA ALA A 329 18.00 19.08 -37.76
C ALA A 329 17.58 19.97 -36.57
N ARG A 330 17.77 19.50 -35.33
CA ARG A 330 17.35 20.24 -34.12
C ARG A 330 18.45 21.08 -33.51
N ALA A 331 19.70 20.69 -33.68
CA ALA A 331 20.84 21.43 -33.16
C ALA A 331 21.29 22.54 -34.14
N GLN A 332 20.38 23.37 -34.66
CA GLN A 332 20.73 24.41 -35.65
C GLN A 332 21.63 25.52 -35.07
N ASN A 333 21.53 25.83 -33.76
CA ASN A 333 22.44 26.74 -33.07
C ASN A 333 23.44 25.99 -32.19
N GLN A 334 24.69 26.48 -32.10
CA GLN A 334 25.82 25.81 -31.44
C GLN A 334 25.65 25.53 -29.94
N LYS A 335 24.55 25.99 -29.32
CA LYS A 335 24.26 25.86 -27.89
C LYS A 335 23.08 24.94 -27.55
N ASP A 336 22.39 24.36 -28.54
CA ASP A 336 21.14 23.67 -28.28
C ASP A 336 21.34 22.16 -28.00
N LEU A 337 20.93 21.72 -26.81
CA LEU A 337 20.79 20.31 -26.45
C LEU A 337 19.53 19.73 -27.08
N VAL A 338 19.62 18.51 -27.59
CA VAL A 338 18.46 17.76 -28.10
C VAL A 338 17.87 16.94 -26.98
N SER A 339 16.63 17.25 -26.59
CA SER A 339 15.88 16.43 -25.62
C SER A 339 15.18 15.27 -26.30
N ILE A 340 15.39 14.06 -25.80
CA ILE A 340 14.67 12.85 -26.20
C ILE A 340 13.87 12.34 -25.01
N LYS A 341 12.56 12.16 -25.21
CA LYS A 341 11.68 11.55 -24.21
C LYS A 341 11.81 10.05 -24.27
N ILE A 342 12.22 9.45 -23.15
CA ILE A 342 12.23 8.01 -22.94
C ILE A 342 10.90 7.61 -22.30
N PRO A 343 10.02 6.89 -23.02
CA PRO A 343 8.76 6.44 -22.48
C PRO A 343 8.96 5.30 -21.47
N VAL A 344 7.98 5.13 -20.59
CA VAL A 344 7.89 3.98 -19.69
C VAL A 344 7.92 2.69 -20.51
N GLY A 345 8.73 1.73 -20.10
CA GLY A 345 8.84 0.42 -20.74
C GLY A 345 9.96 0.28 -21.77
N LEU A 346 10.54 1.38 -22.28
CA LEU A 346 11.68 1.28 -23.20
C LEU A 346 12.93 0.73 -22.49
N ILE A 347 13.25 1.26 -21.31
CA ILE A 347 14.39 0.83 -20.48
C ILE A 347 13.92 0.23 -19.16
N CYS A 348 12.96 0.89 -18.51
CA CYS A 348 12.42 0.49 -17.21
C CYS A 348 11.06 1.18 -16.98
N ASN A 349 10.54 1.11 -15.75
CA ASN A 349 9.24 1.67 -15.38
C ASN A 349 9.23 3.20 -15.13
N HIS A 350 10.30 3.92 -15.50
CA HIS A 350 10.41 5.37 -15.32
C HIS A 350 10.36 6.07 -16.68
N SER A 351 9.70 7.24 -16.75
CA SER A 351 9.81 8.14 -17.90
C SER A 351 10.72 9.31 -17.56
N PHE A 352 11.63 9.64 -18.48
CA PHE A 352 12.58 10.72 -18.30
C PHE A 352 13.00 11.32 -19.64
N LEU A 353 13.51 12.54 -19.62
CA LEU A 353 14.16 13.20 -20.73
C LEU A 353 15.66 12.96 -20.66
N VAL A 354 16.25 12.67 -21.81
CA VAL A 354 17.70 12.60 -22.02
C VAL A 354 18.10 13.81 -22.86
N TYR A 355 19.08 14.58 -22.40
CA TYR A 355 19.63 15.69 -23.17
C TYR A 355 20.94 15.29 -23.81
N LEU A 356 20.95 15.31 -25.14
CA LEU A 356 22.10 14.94 -25.97
C LEU A 356 22.72 16.19 -26.58
N ASP A 357 24.04 16.17 -26.74
CA ASP A 357 24.73 17.13 -27.57
C ASP A 357 24.86 16.67 -29.03
N ARG A 358 25.51 17.49 -29.87
CA ARG A 358 25.77 17.20 -31.28
C ARG A 358 26.68 15.98 -31.52
N ASN A 359 27.45 15.58 -30.52
CA ASN A 359 28.38 14.45 -30.56
C ASN A 359 27.75 13.18 -29.98
N PHE A 360 26.42 13.13 -29.86
CA PHE A 360 25.67 11.99 -29.29
C PHE A 360 26.06 11.67 -27.84
N SER A 361 26.71 12.61 -27.14
CA SER A 361 27.09 12.46 -25.74
C SER A 361 25.94 12.92 -24.85
N ILE A 362 25.60 12.11 -23.86
CA ILE A 362 24.57 12.44 -22.87
C ILE A 362 25.13 13.51 -21.92
N ARG A 363 24.42 14.63 -21.80
CA ARG A 363 24.80 15.75 -20.94
C ARG A 363 24.05 15.76 -19.62
N SER A 364 22.77 15.45 -19.64
CA SER A 364 21.94 15.39 -18.44
C SER A 364 20.69 14.54 -18.64
N TYR A 365 20.05 14.22 -17.52
CA TYR A 365 18.75 13.57 -17.46
C TYR A 365 17.78 14.48 -16.69
N SER A 366 16.51 14.48 -17.05
CA SER A 366 15.45 15.11 -16.25
C SER A 366 14.29 14.15 -16.09
N MET A 367 13.85 13.93 -14.85
CA MET A 367 12.68 13.10 -14.59
C MET A 367 11.44 13.83 -15.07
N ILE A 368 10.60 13.13 -15.84
CA ILE A 368 9.27 13.64 -16.15
C ILE A 368 8.38 13.15 -15.02
N ASP A 369 8.09 14.04 -14.07
CA ASP A 369 6.99 13.82 -13.15
C ASP A 369 5.70 13.89 -13.97
N LEU A 370 5.21 12.72 -14.36
CA LEU A 370 3.85 12.55 -14.86
C LEU A 370 2.88 12.73 -13.68
N GLU A 371 2.92 13.87 -13.00
CA GLU A 371 1.78 14.37 -12.25
C GLU A 371 0.72 14.79 -13.27
N ASN A 372 -0.03 13.80 -13.76
CA ASN A 372 -1.22 14.06 -14.56
C ASN A 372 -2.24 14.80 -13.67
N LYS A 373 -2.28 16.13 -13.83
CA LYS A 373 -3.52 16.88 -13.75
C LYS A 373 -4.38 16.47 -14.96
N GLY A 374 -5.24 15.49 -14.73
CA GLY A 374 -6.35 15.10 -15.59
C GLY A 374 -7.56 14.86 -14.71
#